data_AF-A0AAW5MUK2-F1
#
_entry.id   AF-A0AAW5MUK2-F1
#
_cell.length_a   1.000
_cell.length_b   1.000
_cell.length_c   1.000
_cell.angle_alpha   90.00
_cell.angle_beta   90.00
_cell.angle_gamma   90.00
#
_symmetry.space_group_name_H-M   'P 1'
#
loop_
_entity.id
_entity.type
_entity.pdbx_description
1 polymer ?
#
loop_
_entity_poly.entity_id
_entity_poly.type
_entity_poly.pdbx_seq_one_letter_code
_entity_poly.pdbx_strand_id
1 'polypeptide(L)' 'FDPAIAPVRQSNLCLEIALPTKPLNDVNDENGEIALCTLSAFNLGAINSLDELEELAILAVRALDALLDYQDYPIPAAK' A
#
# COMPACT_ATOMS: atom_id res chain seq x y z
N PHE A 1 11.36 7.81 -5.28
CA PHE A 1 11.86 6.86 -4.28
C PHE A 1 13.32 7.18 -4.01
N ASP A 2 13.67 7.45 -2.75
CA ASP A 2 15.07 7.66 -2.35
C ASP A 2 15.47 6.57 -1.34
N PRO A 3 16.27 5.57 -1.75
CA PRO A 3 16.68 4.47 -0.88
C PRO A 3 17.62 4.92 0.25
N ALA A 4 18.25 6.10 0.16
CA ALA A 4 19.08 6.62 1.24
C ALA A 4 18.22 7.10 2.43
N ILE A 5 16.98 7.53 2.15
CA ILE A 5 16.05 8.05 3.15
C ILE A 5 15.10 6.96 3.65
N ALA A 6 14.54 6.16 2.72
CA ALA A 6 13.54 5.14 3.02
C ALA A 6 13.84 3.82 2.28
N PRO A 7 14.85 3.05 2.71
CA PRO A 7 15.24 1.81 2.05
C PRO A 7 14.22 0.69 2.28
N VAL A 8 14.08 -0.17 1.26
CA VAL A 8 13.37 -1.46 1.37
C VAL A 8 14.35 -2.51 1.88
N ARG A 9 13.99 -3.20 2.97
CA ARG A 9 14.83 -4.22 3.60
C ARG A 9 14.19 -5.61 3.69
N GLN A 10 12.93 -5.73 3.27
CA GLN A 10 12.14 -6.96 3.30
C GLN A 10 10.99 -6.88 2.28
N SER A 11 10.26 -7.98 2.13
CA SER A 11 9.00 -8.04 1.38
C SER A 11 7.86 -8.52 2.28
N ASN A 12 6.66 -8.71 1.73
CA ASN A 12 5.53 -9.34 2.40
C ASN A 12 5.57 -10.88 2.22
N LEU A 13 4.48 -11.54 2.63
CA LEU A 13 4.32 -13.00 2.56
C LEU A 13 4.46 -13.58 1.15
N CYS A 14 3.90 -12.91 0.14
CA CYS A 14 3.84 -13.42 -1.23
C CYS A 14 4.91 -12.82 -2.16
N LEU A 15 5.86 -12.05 -1.59
CA LEU A 15 7.03 -11.47 -2.25
C LEU A 15 6.72 -10.41 -3.34
N GLU A 16 5.54 -9.79 -3.32
CA GLU A 16 5.12 -8.78 -4.29
C GLU A 16 5.22 -7.34 -3.77
N ILE A 17 5.29 -7.14 -2.45
CA ILE A 17 5.33 -5.80 -1.83
C ILE A 17 6.73 -5.44 -1.37
N ALA A 18 7.19 -4.24 -1.72
CA ALA A 18 8.53 -3.74 -1.42
C ALA A 18 8.44 -2.33 -0.83
N LEU A 19 8.11 -2.22 0.47
CA LEU A 19 7.89 -0.95 1.16
C LEU A 19 8.91 -0.72 2.29
N PRO A 20 9.24 0.55 2.63
CA PRO A 20 10.07 0.89 3.78
C PRO A 20 9.45 0.47 5.11
N THR A 21 10.27 0.18 6.11
CA THR A 21 9.82 -0.15 7.47
C THR A 21 10.84 0.34 8.50
N LYS A 22 10.37 0.55 9.73
CA LYS A 22 11.19 0.85 10.92
C LYS A 22 10.79 -0.09 12.05
N PRO A 23 11.75 -0.70 12.77
CA PRO A 23 11.44 -1.61 13.87
C PRO A 23 10.72 -0.88 15.01
N LEU A 24 9.88 -1.62 15.74
CA LEU A 24 9.16 -1.14 16.92
C LEU A 24 9.86 -1.62 18.19
N ASN A 25 9.81 -0.81 19.25
CA ASN A 25 10.27 -1.20 20.59
C ASN A 25 9.12 -1.55 21.56
N ASP A 26 7.90 -1.07 21.27
CA ASP A 26 6.66 -1.36 21.99
C ASP A 26 5.49 -1.43 20.98
N VAL A 27 4.39 -2.06 21.38
CA VAL A 27 3.18 -2.15 20.53
C VAL A 27 2.56 -0.78 20.23
N ASN A 28 2.77 0.22 21.10
CA ASN A 28 2.29 1.59 20.92
C ASN A 28 3.42 2.57 20.56
N ASP A 29 4.55 2.09 20.01
CA ASP A 29 5.66 2.95 19.59
C ASP A 29 5.27 3.80 18.36
N GLU A 30 5.16 5.12 18.57
CA GLU A 30 4.82 6.11 17.53
C GLU A 30 5.98 6.39 16.55
N ASN A 31 7.19 5.88 16.81
CA ASN A 31 8.37 6.11 15.95
C ASN A 31 8.66 4.92 15.01
N GLY A 32 7.98 3.79 15.22
CA GLY A 32 8.04 2.63 14.35
C GLY A 32 7.31 2.88 13.02
N GLU A 33 7.49 1.97 12.06
CA GLU A 33 6.81 2.06 10.76
C GLU A 33 6.51 0.64 10.27
N ILE A 34 5.22 0.30 10.28
CA ILE A 34 4.67 -0.92 9.70
C ILE A 34 4.06 -0.54 8.35
N ALA A 35 4.63 -1.06 7.27
CA ALA A 35 4.08 -0.83 5.94
C ALA A 35 2.80 -1.64 5.71
N LEU A 36 1.75 -0.96 5.27
CA LEU A 36 0.52 -1.56 4.76
C LEU A 36 0.40 -1.37 3.25
N CYS A 37 -0.33 -2.27 2.59
CA CYS A 37 -0.63 -2.16 1.17
C CYS A 37 -2.08 -2.58 0.89
N THR A 38 -2.86 -1.66 0.34
CA THR A 38 -4.25 -1.90 -0.08
C THR A 38 -4.24 -2.33 -1.55
N LEU A 39 -4.79 -3.51 -1.83
CA LEU A 39 -4.66 -4.16 -3.14
C LEU A 39 -5.95 -4.05 -3.96
N SER A 40 -5.78 -3.95 -5.29
CA SER A 40 -6.81 -4.17 -6.30
C SER A 40 -6.16 -4.71 -7.57
N ALA A 41 -6.96 -5.11 -8.57
CA ALA A 41 -6.47 -5.64 -9.83
C ALA A 41 -7.38 -5.25 -11.00
N PHE A 42 -6.79 -5.09 -12.18
CA PHE A 42 -7.53 -4.91 -13.42
C PHE A 42 -7.79 -6.26 -14.11
N ASN A 43 -9.04 -6.49 -14.52
CA ASN A 43 -9.39 -7.65 -15.32
C ASN A 43 -9.10 -7.39 -16.81
N LEU A 44 -7.93 -7.83 -17.27
CA LEU A 44 -7.51 -7.66 -18.66
C LEU A 44 -8.38 -8.42 -19.68
N GLY A 45 -9.14 -9.43 -19.25
CA GLY A 45 -10.05 -10.18 -20.12
C GLY A 45 -11.40 -9.50 -20.33
N ALA A 46 -11.68 -8.40 -19.62
CA ALA A 46 -12.94 -7.67 -19.68
C ALA A 46 -12.85 -6.32 -20.40
N ILE A 47 -11.64 -5.86 -20.74
CA ILE A 47 -11.41 -4.61 -21.48
C ILE A 47 -11.25 -4.91 -22.99
N ASN A 48 -11.72 -4.01 -23.84
CA ASN A 48 -11.61 -4.13 -25.29
C ASN A 48 -10.41 -3.32 -25.84
N SER A 49 -9.99 -2.28 -25.11
CA SER A 49 -8.76 -1.50 -25.37
C SER A 49 -8.03 -1.18 -24.07
N LEU A 50 -6.70 -0.97 -24.17
CA LEU A 50 -5.89 -0.49 -23.05
C LEU A 50 -6.25 0.94 -22.62
N ASP A 51 -6.91 1.72 -23.48
CA ASP A 51 -7.37 3.08 -23.15
C ASP A 51 -8.44 3.06 -22.06
N GLU A 52 -9.19 1.96 -21.89
CA GLU A 52 -10.17 1.80 -20.81
C GLU A 52 -9.51 1.81 -19.41
N LEU A 53 -8.20 1.53 -19.33
CA LEU A 53 -7.47 1.55 -18.06
C LEU A 53 -7.39 2.95 -17.45
N GLU A 54 -7.52 4.03 -18.24
CA GLU A 54 -7.46 5.40 -17.71
C GLU A 54 -8.60 5.66 -16.71
N GLU A 55 -9.85 5.43 -17.12
CA GLU A 55 -11.02 5.62 -16.26
C GLU A 55 -11.03 4.60 -15.12
N LEU A 56 -10.70 3.33 -15.40
CA LEU A 56 -10.62 2.29 -14.37
C LEU A 56 -9.56 2.60 -13.31
N ALA A 57 -8.42 3.16 -13.70
CA ALA A 57 -7.37 3.56 -12.77
C ALA A 57 -7.81 4.73 -11.89
N ILE A 58 -8.51 5.72 -12.44
CA ILE A 58 -9.08 6.82 -11.65
C ILE A 58 -10.01 6.26 -10.57
N LEU A 59 -10.89 5.33 -10.93
CA LEU A 59 -11.83 4.72 -9.99
C LEU A 59 -11.09 3.87 -8.93
N ALA A 60 -10.18 2.99 -9.37
CA ALA A 60 -9.45 2.11 -8.47
C ALA A 60 -8.59 2.88 -7.48
N VAL A 61 -7.80 3.86 -7.94
CA VAL A 61 -6.94 4.67 -7.08
C VAL A 61 -7.77 5.47 -6.08
N ARG A 62 -8.86 6.13 -6.51
CA ARG A 62 -9.73 6.88 -5.60
C ARG A 62 -10.39 6.00 -4.55
N ALA A 63 -10.87 4.82 -4.95
CA ALA A 63 -11.52 3.90 -4.02
C ALA A 63 -10.54 3.37 -2.98
N LEU A 64 -9.32 3.00 -3.39
CA LEU A 64 -8.29 2.52 -2.47
C LEU A 64 -7.77 3.62 -1.55
N ASP A 65 -7.60 4.84 -2.05
CA ASP A 65 -7.17 6.01 -1.27
C ASP A 65 -8.23 6.37 -0.20
N ALA A 66 -9.51 6.42 -0.58
CA ALA A 66 -10.61 6.66 0.36
C ALA A 66 -10.71 5.55 1.44
N LEU A 67 -10.32 4.31 1.10
CA LEU A 67 -10.29 3.21 2.06
C LEU A 67 -9.21 3.40 3.13
N LEU A 68 -8.10 4.10 2.82
CA LEU A 68 -7.06 4.41 3.80
C LEU A 68 -7.60 5.27 4.94
N ASP A 69 -8.48 6.23 4.64
CA ASP A 69 -9.11 7.07 5.66
C ASP A 69 -10.27 6.36 6.38
N TYR A 70 -10.93 5.42 5.70
CA TYR A 70 -12.10 4.72 6.23
C TYR A 70 -11.73 3.60 7.22
N GLN A 71 -10.59 2.93 7.03
CA GLN A 71 -10.21 1.77 7.83
C GLN A 71 -9.63 2.16 9.21
N ASP A 72 -9.82 1.28 10.19
CA ASP A 72 -9.17 1.40 11.50
C ASP A 72 -7.75 0.83 11.48
N TYR A 73 -6.86 1.45 12.28
CA TYR A 73 -5.47 1.02 12.43
C TYR A 73 -5.22 0.61 13.89
N PRO A 74 -5.16 -0.69 14.21
CA PRO A 74 -5.03 -1.16 15.58
C PRO A 74 -3.65 -0.94 16.20
N ILE A 75 -2.63 -0.66 15.37
CA ILE A 75 -1.24 -0.40 15.78
C ILE A 75 -0.85 0.99 15.27
N PRO A 76 -0.39 1.92 16.14
CA PRO A 76 -0.08 3.30 15.74
C PRO A 76 0.93 3.39 14.58
N ALA A 77 1.99 2.58 14.62
CA ALA A 77 3.02 2.55 13.58
C ALA A 77 2.53 2.12 12.19
N ALA A 78 1.29 1.62 12.06
CA ALA A 78 0.69 1.22 10.79
C ALA A 78 -0.25 2.29 10.21
N LYS A 79 -0.56 3.35 10.97
CA LYS A 79 -1.42 4.46 10.58
C LYS A 79 -0.60 5.58 9.93
#